data_AF-A0A529XCT8-F1
#
_entry.id   AF-A0A529XCT8-F1
#
_cell.length_a   1.000
_cell.length_b   1.000
_cell.length_c   1.000
_cell.angle_alpha   90.00
_cell.angle_beta   90.00
_cell.angle_gamma   90.00
#
_symmetry.space_group_name_H-M   'P 1'
#
loop_
_entity.id
_entity.type
_entity.pdbx_description
1 polymer ?
#
loop_
_entity_poly.entity_id
_entity_poly.type
_entity_poly.pdbx_seq_one_letter_code
_entity_poly.pdbx_strand_id
1 'polypeptide(L)'
;PKGPIALVEVQGYVFAAFRGMAALARRRGEFADAEHWENRAEEMRVAVERDFWLDDMNFYALAIDGEGEPCKVRTSNAGHLLFVGLPQPERARLVADQLLSASFHSGWGLRTLADDAVFFNPMSYHNGSIWPHDTALCGVGLARYGERDSVVRLM
;
A
#
# COMPACT_ATOMS: atom_id res chain seq x y z
N PRO A 1 10.37 17.09 0.53
CA PRO A 1 8.94 17.40 0.24
C PRO A 1 8.50 18.57 1.11
N LYS A 2 7.59 19.41 0.61
CA LYS A 2 7.00 20.47 1.43
C LYS A 2 5.87 19.89 2.28
N GLY A 3 5.82 20.24 3.57
CA GLY A 3 4.78 19.75 4.47
C GLY A 3 3.49 20.60 4.40
N PRO A 4 2.33 20.07 4.85
CA PRO A 4 2.09 18.71 5.34
C PRO A 4 2.14 17.66 4.21
N ILE A 5 2.40 16.39 4.53
CA ILE A 5 2.43 15.28 3.56
C ILE A 5 1.29 14.30 3.83
N ALA A 6 0.71 13.73 2.77
CA ALA A 6 -0.25 12.64 2.82
C ALA A 6 0.45 11.34 2.44
N LEU A 7 0.77 10.50 3.43
CA LEU A 7 1.39 9.19 3.21
C LEU A 7 0.39 8.18 2.65
N VAL A 8 0.85 7.32 1.75
CA VAL A 8 0.02 6.37 1.00
C VAL A 8 -0.61 5.31 1.89
N GLU A 9 0.15 4.72 2.82
CA GLU A 9 -0.34 3.70 3.73
C GLU A 9 -1.41 4.24 4.68
N VAL A 10 -1.29 5.51 5.08
CA VAL A 10 -2.28 6.17 5.95
C VAL A 10 -3.62 6.30 5.22
N GLN A 11 -3.62 6.61 3.92
CA GLN A 11 -4.86 6.63 3.13
C GLN A 11 -5.50 5.24 3.06
N GLY A 12 -4.66 4.21 2.86
CA GLY A 12 -5.09 2.81 2.93
C GLY A 12 -5.72 2.43 4.27
N TYR A 13 -5.17 2.90 5.38
CA TYR A 13 -5.73 2.66 6.71
C TYR A 13 -7.06 3.37 6.93
N VAL A 14 -7.23 4.58 6.40
CA VAL A 14 -8.53 5.29 6.44
C VAL A 14 -9.58 4.53 5.63
N PHE A 15 -9.22 4.04 4.44
CA PHE A 15 -10.07 3.14 3.66
C PHE A 15 -10.48 1.90 4.47
N ALA A 16 -9.52 1.21 5.08
CA ALA A 16 -9.78 0.03 5.89
C ALA A 16 -10.69 0.33 7.09
N ALA A 17 -10.50 1.49 7.74
CA ALA A 17 -11.34 1.94 8.83
C ALA A 17 -12.79 2.16 8.39
N PHE A 18 -13.02 2.84 7.25
CA PHE A 18 -14.38 3.00 6.71
C PHE A 18 -15.02 1.66 6.35
N ARG A 19 -14.28 0.72 5.75
CA ARG A 19 -14.78 -0.65 5.50
C ARG A 19 -15.13 -1.37 6.79
N GLY A 20 -14.33 -1.21 7.84
CA GLY A 20 -14.59 -1.76 9.17
C GLY A 20 -15.85 -1.16 9.81
N MET A 21 -16.02 0.16 9.74
CA MET A 21 -17.19 0.87 10.25
C MET A 21 -18.47 0.40 9.54
N ALA A 22 -18.43 0.26 8.22
CA ALA A 22 -19.56 -0.27 7.46
C ALA A 22 -19.94 -1.69 7.89
N ALA A 23 -18.95 -2.57 8.08
CA ALA A 23 -19.18 -3.94 8.53
C ALA A 23 -19.80 -4.00 9.93
N LEU A 24 -19.35 -3.14 10.85
CA LEU A 24 -19.90 -3.04 12.20
C LEU A 24 -21.34 -2.50 12.20
N ALA A 25 -21.60 -1.42 11.46
CA ALA A 25 -22.95 -0.84 11.31
C ALA A 25 -23.95 -1.88 10.76
N ARG A 26 -23.54 -2.63 9.73
CA ARG A 26 -24.36 -3.71 9.15
C ARG A 26 -24.69 -4.80 10.16
N ARG A 27 -23.74 -5.19 11.02
CA ARG A 27 -23.97 -6.17 12.10
C ARG A 27 -24.93 -5.67 13.18
N ARG A 28 -25.04 -4.35 13.35
CA ARG A 28 -25.95 -3.70 14.29
C ARG A 28 -27.34 -3.41 13.71
N GLY A 29 -27.56 -3.68 12.42
CA GLY A 29 -28.79 -3.34 11.70
C GLY A 29 -28.88 -1.86 11.27
N GLU A 30 -27.78 -1.12 11.38
CA GLU A 30 -27.67 0.30 11.02
C GLU A 30 -27.34 0.43 9.52
N PHE A 31 -28.26 0.02 8.65
CA PHE A 31 -27.98 -0.12 7.21
C PHE A 31 -27.65 1.20 6.50
N ALA A 32 -28.27 2.30 6.89
CA ALA A 32 -27.97 3.62 6.33
C ALA A 32 -26.54 4.08 6.67
N ASP A 33 -26.10 3.84 7.91
CA ASP A 33 -24.72 4.13 8.32
C ASP A 33 -23.73 3.19 7.61
N ALA A 34 -24.10 1.93 7.40
CA ALA A 34 -23.28 1.00 6.65
C ALA A 34 -23.03 1.47 5.20
N GLU A 35 -24.09 1.92 4.52
CA GLU A 35 -23.99 2.49 3.18
C GLU A 35 -23.16 3.79 3.16
N HIS A 36 -23.35 4.67 4.16
CA HIS A 36 -22.54 5.88 4.31
C HIS A 36 -21.04 5.53 4.38
N TRP A 37 -20.65 4.61 5.26
CA TRP A 37 -19.25 4.23 5.41
C TRP A 37 -18.70 3.47 4.20
N GLU A 38 -19.52 2.68 3.51
CA GLU A 38 -19.15 2.05 2.24
C GLU A 38 -18.83 3.09 1.16
N ASN A 39 -19.65 4.13 1.03
CA ASN A 39 -19.41 5.22 0.09
C ASN A 39 -18.14 6.01 0.45
N ARG A 40 -17.91 6.30 1.74
CA ARG A 40 -16.67 6.95 2.20
C ARG A 40 -15.41 6.13 1.89
N ALA A 41 -15.48 4.81 2.04
CA ALA A 41 -14.39 3.92 1.65
C ALA A 41 -14.14 4.00 0.15
N GLU A 42 -15.20 3.94 -0.65
CA GLU A 42 -15.09 3.99 -2.11
C GLU A 42 -14.52 5.32 -2.62
N GLU A 43 -14.94 6.45 -2.03
CA GLU A 43 -14.35 7.77 -2.29
C GLU A 43 -12.84 7.79 -2.00
N MET A 44 -12.41 7.18 -0.88
CA MET A 44 -11.00 7.07 -0.53
C MET A 44 -10.23 6.21 -1.53
N ARG A 45 -10.82 5.08 -1.95
CA ARG A 45 -10.23 4.20 -2.97
C ARG A 45 -10.02 4.95 -4.27
N VAL A 46 -11.04 5.66 -4.76
CA VAL A 46 -10.97 6.45 -6.00
C VAL A 46 -9.91 7.56 -5.89
N ALA A 47 -9.84 8.27 -4.77
CA ALA A 47 -8.83 9.32 -4.56
C ALA A 47 -7.40 8.75 -4.58
N VAL A 48 -7.14 7.66 -3.86
CA VAL A 48 -5.81 7.01 -3.84
C VAL A 48 -5.42 6.51 -5.23
N GLU A 49 -6.35 5.85 -5.93
CA GLU A 49 -6.11 5.37 -7.29
C GLU A 49 -5.84 6.50 -8.28
N ARG A 50 -6.49 7.65 -8.12
CA ARG A 50 -6.30 8.80 -9.00
C ARG A 50 -4.98 9.53 -8.69
N ASP A 51 -4.73 9.83 -7.42
CA ASP A 51 -3.73 10.81 -7.03
C ASP A 51 -2.36 10.18 -6.74
N PHE A 52 -2.32 8.93 -6.26
CA PHE A 52 -1.07 8.28 -5.87
C PHE A 52 -0.52 7.36 -6.95
N TRP A 53 -1.30 6.96 -7.95
CA TRP A 53 -0.80 6.08 -9.00
C TRP A 53 0.16 6.81 -9.94
N LEU A 54 1.29 6.16 -10.24
CA LEU A 54 2.33 6.66 -11.12
C LEU A 54 2.41 5.78 -12.35
N ASP A 55 1.81 6.21 -13.47
CA ASP A 55 1.76 5.45 -14.72
C ASP A 55 3.15 5.15 -15.29
N ASP A 56 4.09 6.08 -15.14
CA ASP A 56 5.49 5.92 -15.56
C ASP A 56 6.24 4.84 -14.76
N MET A 57 5.79 4.56 -13.53
CA MET A 57 6.42 3.61 -12.62
C MET A 57 5.60 2.33 -12.41
N ASN A 58 4.35 2.28 -12.89
CA ASN A 58 3.39 1.21 -12.59
C ASN A 58 3.31 0.90 -11.08
N PHE A 59 3.33 1.94 -10.25
CA PHE A 59 3.45 1.83 -8.80
C PHE A 59 2.73 3.00 -8.11
N TYR A 60 2.57 2.93 -6.78
CA TYR A 60 2.05 4.06 -6.01
C TYR A 60 3.18 4.94 -5.47
N ALA A 61 2.98 6.26 -5.52
CA ALA A 61 3.81 7.23 -4.83
C ALA A 61 3.81 6.95 -3.32
N LEU A 62 4.94 7.24 -2.66
CA LEU A 62 5.02 7.14 -1.20
C LEU A 62 4.09 8.15 -0.50
N ALA A 63 3.98 9.34 -1.07
CA ALA A 63 3.21 10.43 -0.50
C ALA A 63 2.76 11.43 -1.57
N ILE A 64 1.79 12.26 -1.22
CA ILE A 64 1.51 13.55 -1.87
C ILE A 64 1.98 14.65 -0.91
N ASP A 65 2.75 15.61 -1.40
CA ASP A 65 3.28 16.68 -0.56
C ASP A 65 2.33 17.89 -0.47
N GLY A 66 2.73 18.92 0.27
CA GLY A 66 1.89 20.09 0.55
C GLY A 66 1.56 20.95 -0.68
N GLU A 67 2.26 20.76 -1.80
CA GLU A 67 1.95 21.39 -3.08
C GLU A 67 1.11 20.49 -3.99
N GLY A 68 0.73 19.29 -3.52
CA GLY A 68 -0.01 18.31 -4.31
C GLY A 68 0.88 17.43 -5.19
N GLU A 69 2.20 17.50 -5.03
CA GLU A 69 3.13 16.76 -5.89
C GLU A 69 3.42 15.35 -5.35
N PRO A 70 3.41 14.31 -6.20
CA PRO A 70 3.71 12.96 -5.79
C PRO A 70 5.20 12.77 -5.47
N CYS A 71 5.47 12.23 -4.29
CA CYS A 71 6.78 11.74 -3.89
C CYS A 71 7.05 10.39 -4.58
N LYS A 72 7.64 10.47 -5.78
CA LYS A 72 7.94 9.33 -6.67
C LYS A 72 9.10 8.46 -6.16
N VAL A 73 8.82 7.67 -5.13
CA VAL A 73 9.79 6.76 -4.50
C VAL A 73 9.14 5.40 -4.32
N ARG A 74 9.77 4.33 -4.82
CA ARG A 74 9.29 2.96 -4.65
C ARG A 74 9.63 2.47 -3.24
N THR A 75 8.62 2.34 -2.39
CA THR A 75 8.76 1.79 -1.03
C THR A 75 7.83 0.61 -0.82
N SER A 76 8.07 -0.15 0.24
CA SER A 76 7.21 -1.27 0.63
C SER A 76 5.82 -0.82 1.13
N ASN A 77 5.64 0.47 1.45
CA ASN A 77 4.36 1.07 1.86
C ASN A 77 3.21 0.78 0.86
N ALA A 78 3.49 0.66 -0.44
CA ALA A 78 2.48 0.29 -1.42
C ALA A 78 1.87 -1.11 -1.15
N GLY A 79 2.63 -2.02 -0.54
CA GLY A 79 2.13 -3.32 -0.09
C GLY A 79 1.11 -3.23 1.04
N HIS A 80 1.06 -2.11 1.78
CA HIS A 80 0.01 -1.87 2.78
C HIS A 80 -1.33 -1.60 2.11
N LEU A 81 -1.33 -0.99 0.91
CA LEU A 81 -2.56 -0.87 0.11
C LEU A 81 -3.08 -2.26 -0.29
N LEU A 82 -2.18 -3.18 -0.67
CA LEU A 82 -2.54 -4.56 -0.95
C LEU A 82 -3.14 -5.24 0.29
N PHE A 83 -2.50 -5.06 1.45
CA PHE A 83 -2.98 -5.62 2.72
C PHE A 83 -4.44 -5.24 3.01
N VAL A 84 -4.78 -3.96 2.86
CA VAL A 84 -6.14 -3.46 3.11
C VAL A 84 -7.12 -3.75 1.97
N GLY A 85 -6.63 -4.19 0.80
CA GLY A 85 -7.46 -4.51 -0.36
C GLY A 85 -8.00 -3.27 -1.08
N LEU A 86 -7.24 -2.17 -1.08
CA LEU A 86 -7.62 -0.92 -1.74
C LEU A 86 -7.43 -1.00 -3.26
N PRO A 87 -6.27 -1.42 -3.80
CA PRO A 87 -6.00 -1.34 -5.22
C PRO A 87 -6.94 -2.17 -6.09
N GLN A 88 -7.20 -1.69 -7.30
CA GLN A 88 -7.83 -2.46 -8.36
C GLN A 88 -6.96 -3.67 -8.73
N PRO A 89 -7.56 -4.81 -9.13
CA PRO A 89 -6.81 -6.06 -9.35
C PRO A 89 -5.62 -5.94 -10.32
N GLU A 90 -5.75 -5.13 -11.37
CA GLU A 90 -4.68 -4.91 -12.34
C GLU A 90 -3.48 -4.17 -11.72
N ARG A 91 -3.73 -3.07 -11.02
CA ARG A 91 -2.68 -2.30 -10.34
C ARG A 91 -2.08 -3.07 -9.17
N ALA A 92 -2.90 -3.84 -8.46
CA ALA A 92 -2.44 -4.73 -7.41
C ALA A 92 -1.41 -5.74 -7.93
N ARG A 93 -1.66 -6.32 -9.11
CA ARG A 93 -0.73 -7.25 -9.77
C ARG A 93 0.58 -6.56 -10.14
N LEU A 94 0.52 -5.34 -10.70
CA LEU A 94 1.73 -4.57 -11.03
C LEU A 94 2.58 -4.24 -9.80
N VAL A 95 1.94 -3.84 -8.69
CA VAL A 95 2.62 -3.61 -7.41
C VAL A 95 3.21 -4.91 -6.86
N ALA A 96 2.46 -6.02 -6.93
CA ALA A 96 2.92 -7.33 -6.49
C ALA A 96 4.18 -7.77 -7.24
N ASP A 97 4.18 -7.67 -8.57
CA ASP A 97 5.32 -8.01 -9.43
C ASP A 97 6.58 -7.22 -9.01
N GLN A 98 6.42 -5.94 -8.66
CA GLN A 98 7.52 -5.11 -8.19
C GLN A 98 8.00 -5.48 -6.78
N LEU A 99 7.10 -5.69 -5.82
CA LEU A 99 7.49 -6.09 -4.46
C LEU A 99 8.23 -7.44 -4.44
N LEU A 100 7.88 -8.35 -5.36
CA LEU A 100 8.54 -9.65 -5.50
C LEU A 100 9.84 -9.59 -6.30
N SER A 101 10.14 -8.47 -6.95
CA SER A 101 11.38 -8.28 -7.69
C SER A 101 12.61 -8.21 -6.78
N ALA A 102 13.78 -8.46 -7.34
CA ALA A 102 15.05 -8.40 -6.62
C ALA A 102 15.35 -7.02 -6.00
N SER A 103 14.72 -5.95 -6.50
CA SER A 103 14.87 -4.60 -5.93
C SER A 103 14.31 -4.47 -4.53
N PHE A 104 13.23 -5.19 -4.23
CA PHE A 104 12.61 -5.22 -2.90
C PHE A 104 12.93 -6.51 -2.15
N HIS A 105 12.76 -7.65 -2.81
CA HIS A 105 12.94 -8.95 -2.19
C HIS A 105 14.40 -9.41 -2.29
N SER A 106 15.09 -9.34 -1.16
CA SER A 106 16.50 -9.73 -1.04
C SER A 106 16.75 -11.22 -0.78
N GLY A 107 15.69 -12.01 -0.57
CA GLY A 107 15.74 -13.37 -0.03
C GLY A 107 15.56 -13.46 1.49
N TRP A 108 15.54 -12.33 2.21
CA TRP A 108 15.33 -12.26 3.67
C TRP A 108 14.05 -11.49 4.06
N GLY A 109 13.18 -11.24 3.09
CA GLY A 109 12.03 -10.33 3.20
C GLY A 109 12.16 -9.08 2.32
N LEU A 110 11.24 -8.15 2.53
CA LEU A 110 11.11 -6.93 1.71
C LEU A 110 11.87 -5.76 2.32
N ARG A 111 12.71 -5.12 1.51
CA ARG A 111 13.35 -3.84 1.85
C ARG A 111 12.30 -2.74 1.96
N THR A 112 12.48 -1.81 2.89
CA THR A 112 11.58 -0.64 3.02
C THR A 112 11.64 0.30 1.80
N LEU A 113 12.75 0.26 1.06
CA LEU A 113 13.03 1.10 -0.10
C LEU A 113 13.69 0.24 -1.19
N ALA A 114 13.27 0.41 -2.44
CA ALA A 114 13.90 -0.27 -3.58
C ALA A 114 15.40 0.09 -3.68
N ASP A 115 16.22 -0.87 -4.13
CA ASP A 115 17.67 -0.73 -4.18
C ASP A 115 18.20 0.24 -5.24
N ASP A 116 17.35 0.65 -6.19
CA ASP A 116 17.64 1.66 -7.21
C ASP A 116 17.28 3.10 -6.79
N ALA A 117 16.69 3.27 -5.59
CA ALA A 117 16.37 4.59 -5.08
C ALA A 117 17.64 5.35 -4.66
N VAL A 118 17.69 6.64 -4.94
CA VAL A 118 18.83 7.53 -4.62
C VAL A 118 19.26 7.47 -3.15
N PHE A 119 18.31 7.30 -2.24
CA PHE A 119 18.58 7.26 -0.80
C PHE A 119 18.73 5.86 -0.22
N PHE A 120 18.81 4.83 -1.08
CA PHE A 120 18.95 3.46 -0.63
C PHE A 120 20.23 3.26 0.20
N ASN A 121 20.04 2.70 1.39
CA ASN A 121 21.10 2.25 2.27
C ASN A 121 20.58 1.01 3.04
N PRO A 122 21.16 -0.18 2.83
CA PRO A 122 20.68 -1.40 3.46
C PRO A 122 20.81 -1.39 5.00
N MET A 123 21.64 -0.49 5.54
CA MET A 123 21.83 -0.30 6.98
C MET A 123 20.93 0.81 7.56
N SER A 124 20.22 1.57 6.71
CA SER A 124 19.30 2.61 7.16
C SER A 124 17.96 1.99 7.56
N TYR A 125 17.46 2.40 8.73
CA TYR A 125 16.21 1.89 9.27
C TYR A 125 15.04 2.06 8.28
N HIS A 126 14.82 3.26 7.75
CA HIS A 126 13.70 3.52 6.82
C HIS A 126 14.10 3.45 5.34
N ASN A 127 15.38 3.53 4.99
CA ASN A 127 15.79 3.67 3.59
C ASN A 127 16.48 2.42 3.03
N GLY A 128 16.11 1.21 3.48
CA GLY A 128 16.62 -0.01 2.84
C GLY A 128 16.72 -1.24 3.73
N SER A 129 16.60 -1.09 5.05
CA SER A 129 16.52 -2.26 5.93
C SER A 129 15.25 -3.09 5.67
N ILE A 130 15.20 -4.29 6.24
CA ILE A 130 14.07 -5.21 6.11
C ILE A 130 13.34 -5.26 7.43
N TRP A 131 12.03 -5.05 7.37
CA TRP A 131 11.17 -5.09 8.54
C TRP A 131 10.25 -6.32 8.49
N PRO A 132 10.30 -7.19 9.51
CA PRO A 132 9.46 -8.40 9.53
C PRO A 132 7.97 -8.09 9.46
N HIS A 133 7.51 -7.02 10.12
CA HIS A 133 6.10 -6.63 10.10
C HIS A 133 5.65 -6.17 8.69
N ASP A 134 6.50 -5.42 8.01
CA ASP A 134 6.22 -4.89 6.68
C ASP A 134 6.19 -6.02 5.64
N THR A 135 7.15 -6.96 5.76
CA THR A 135 7.16 -8.20 4.98
C THR A 135 5.89 -9.02 5.21
N ALA A 136 5.45 -9.16 6.47
CA ALA A 136 4.23 -9.88 6.80
C ALA A 136 2.96 -9.22 6.25
N LEU A 137 2.83 -7.88 6.38
CA LEU A 137 1.71 -7.12 5.83
C LEU A 137 1.63 -7.26 4.30
N CYS A 138 2.76 -7.07 3.62
CA CYS A 138 2.86 -7.26 2.18
C CYS A 138 2.53 -8.70 1.78
N GLY A 139 3.03 -9.71 2.51
CA GLY A 139 2.71 -11.11 2.28
C GLY A 139 1.21 -11.40 2.35
N VAL A 140 0.53 -10.87 3.37
CA VAL A 140 -0.95 -10.98 3.48
C VAL A 140 -1.65 -10.24 2.33
N GLY A 141 -1.15 -9.07 1.94
CA GLY A 141 -1.64 -8.31 0.81
C GLY A 141 -1.53 -9.07 -0.52
N LEU A 142 -0.36 -9.65 -0.80
CA LEU A 142 -0.13 -10.50 -1.98
C LEU A 142 -1.11 -11.67 -2.00
N ALA A 143 -1.27 -12.37 -0.88
CA ALA A 143 -2.22 -13.47 -0.76
C ALA A 143 -3.67 -13.04 -1.02
N ARG A 144 -4.07 -11.83 -0.59
CA ARG A 144 -5.40 -11.26 -0.86
C ARG A 144 -5.67 -11.12 -2.36
N TYR A 145 -4.64 -10.81 -3.16
CA TYR A 145 -4.75 -10.64 -4.61
C TYR A 145 -4.42 -11.92 -5.41
N GLY A 146 -4.31 -13.07 -4.75
CA GLY A 146 -4.16 -14.37 -5.41
C GLY A 146 -2.72 -14.88 -5.52
N GLU A 147 -1.73 -14.09 -5.12
CA GLU A 147 -0.33 -14.50 -5.11
C GLU A 147 -0.04 -15.35 -3.87
N ARG A 148 -0.05 -16.68 -4.03
CA ARG A 148 0.16 -17.63 -2.91
C ARG A 148 1.54 -18.26 -2.91
N ASP A 149 2.03 -18.69 -4.06
CA ASP A 149 3.32 -19.37 -4.18
C ASP A 149 4.49 -18.44 -3.86
N SER A 150 4.35 -17.18 -4.27
CA SER A 150 5.33 -16.12 -4.03
C SER A 150 5.42 -15.73 -2.55
N VAL A 151 4.34 -15.84 -1.79
CA VAL A 151 4.31 -15.52 -0.34
C VAL A 151 5.15 -16.50 0.47
N VAL A 152 5.19 -17.77 0.08
CA VAL A 152 6.06 -18.78 0.72
C VAL A 152 7.53 -18.41 0.57
N ARG A 153 7.91 -17.70 -0.49
CA ARG A 153 9.29 -17.26 -0.72
C ARG A 153 9.67 -16.00 0.05
N LEU A 154 8.70 -15.30 0.63
CA LEU A 154 8.92 -14.12 1.48
C LEU A 154 9.11 -14.48 2.97
N MET A 155 8.85 -15.73 3.35
CA MET A 155 8.97 -16.28 4.71
C MET A 155 10.18 -17.21 4.83
#